data_AF-A0A4P6UQB8-F1
#
_entry.id   AF-A0A4P6UQB8-F1
#
_cell.length_a   1.000
_cell.length_b   1.000
_cell.length_c   1.000
_cell.angle_alpha   90.00
_cell.angle_beta   90.00
_cell.angle_gamma   90.00
#
_symmetry.space_group_name_H-M   'P 1'
#
loop_
_entity.id
_entity.type
_entity.pdbx_description
1 polymer ?
#
loop_
_entity_poly.entity_id
_entity_poly.type
_entity_poly.pdbx_seq_one_letter_code
_entity_poly.pdbx_strand_id
1 'polypeptide(L)' 'MTPRDHRFPPILQKDPTMPVLHVEMLEGRTPEQKKQYAQALTEVTIRTLGVPPEAVDVLITEIKRQDWFIAGVPFSEKK' A
#
# COMPACT_ATOMS: atom_id res chain seq x y z
N MET A 1 22.80 -8.05 19.05
CA MET A 1 21.85 -7.10 19.65
C MET A 1 22.53 -5.75 19.73
N THR A 2 22.38 -4.90 18.71
CA THR A 2 22.92 -3.53 18.75
C THR A 2 21.99 -2.65 19.59
N PRO A 3 22.50 -1.80 20.49
CA PRO A 3 21.69 -0.89 21.29
C PRO A 3 20.98 0.11 20.38
N ARG A 4 19.65 0.23 20.52
CA ARG A 4 18.84 1.21 19.78
C ARG A 4 19.12 2.61 20.35
N ASP A 5 19.76 3.44 19.54
CA ASP A 5 20.14 4.82 19.85
C ASP A 5 18.89 5.71 19.98
N HIS A 6 18.70 6.33 21.14
CA HIS A 6 17.48 7.05 21.58
C HIS A 6 17.35 8.48 21.03
N ARG A 7 17.87 8.77 19.84
CA ARG A 7 17.97 10.16 19.31
C ARG A 7 16.89 10.58 18.30
N PHE A 8 15.83 9.79 18.11
CA PHE A 8 14.72 10.14 17.21
C PHE A 8 13.36 9.99 17.92
N PRO A 9 12.36 10.84 17.62
CA PRO A 9 11.02 10.67 18.16
C PRO A 9 10.45 9.30 17.72
N PRO A 10 9.74 8.57 18.61
CA PRO A 10 9.37 7.17 18.41
C PRO A 10 8.48 6.90 17.18
N ILE A 11 7.89 7.93 16.58
CA ILE A 11 7.01 7.83 15.40
C ILE A 11 7.76 7.69 14.05
N LEU A 12 9.07 7.88 14.00
CA LEU A 12 9.82 7.96 12.73
C LEU A 12 11.08 7.07 12.66
N GLN A 13 11.21 6.10 13.56
CA GLN A 13 12.21 5.04 13.38
C GLN A 13 11.53 3.89 12.62
N LYS A 14 11.60 3.92 11.28
CA LYS A 14 11.13 2.82 10.44
C LYS A 14 11.84 1.54 10.86
N ASP A 15 11.14 0.71 11.62
CA ASP A 15 11.61 -0.64 11.93
C ASP A 15 11.74 -1.36 10.57
N PRO A 16 12.84 -2.07 10.28
CA PRO A 16 13.01 -2.83 9.03
C PRO A 16 11.87 -3.85 8.78
N THR A 17 11.00 -4.06 9.77
CA THR A 17 9.83 -4.92 9.74
C THR A 17 8.50 -4.23 9.41
N MET A 18 8.48 -2.95 9.02
CA MET A 18 7.24 -2.23 8.60
C MET A 18 7.05 -2.22 7.07
N PRO A 19 6.36 -3.20 6.48
CA PRO A 19 6.08 -3.20 5.05
C PRO A 19 5.07 -2.11 4.67
N VAL A 20 5.41 -1.37 3.62
CA VAL A 20 4.52 -0.40 2.99
C VAL A 20 4.16 -0.92 1.59
N LEU A 21 2.87 -1.14 1.34
CA LEU A 21 2.34 -1.61 0.06
C LEU A 21 1.73 -0.42 -0.69
N HIS A 22 2.32 -0.06 -1.82
CA HIS A 22 1.73 0.91 -2.74
C HIS A 22 0.89 0.19 -3.79
N VAL A 23 -0.39 0.53 -3.86
CA VAL A 23 -1.29 0.03 -4.88
C VAL A 23 -1.76 1.18 -5.73
N GLU A 24 -1.37 1.14 -7.00
CA GLU A 24 -1.92 2.02 -8.02
C GLU A 24 -3.00 1.27 -8.80
N MET A 25 -4.19 1.86 -8.92
CA MET A 25 -5.30 1.26 -9.65
C MET A 25 -6.15 2.32 -10.33
N LEU A 26 -6.92 1.91 -11.34
CA LEU A 26 -7.93 2.79 -11.93
C LEU A 26 -9.01 3.13 -10.90
N GLU A 27 -9.50 4.37 -10.95
CA GLU A 27 -10.63 4.82 -10.12
C GLU A 27 -11.92 4.01 -10.36
N GLY A 28 -12.85 4.09 -9.41
CA GLY A 28 -14.22 3.57 -9.56
C GLY A 28 -14.56 2.40 -8.64
N ARG A 29 -13.72 2.12 -7.64
CA ARG A 29 -13.97 1.08 -6.63
C ARG A 29 -14.68 1.73 -5.46
N THR A 30 -15.66 1.05 -4.87
CA THR A 30 -16.36 1.60 -3.72
C THR A 30 -15.41 1.67 -2.50
N PRO A 31 -15.69 2.55 -1.52
CA PRO A 31 -14.92 2.57 -0.27
C PRO A 31 -14.86 1.21 0.42
N GLU A 32 -15.97 0.45 0.39
CA GLU A 32 -16.05 -0.89 0.98
C GLU A 32 -15.17 -1.91 0.23
N GLN A 33 -15.14 -1.88 -1.10
CA GLN A 33 -14.23 -2.73 -1.89
C GLN A 33 -12.76 -2.42 -1.59
N LYS A 34 -12.39 -1.14 -1.48
CA LYS A 34 -11.02 -0.72 -1.14
C LYS A 34 -10.63 -1.19 0.27
N LYS A 35 -11.56 -1.12 1.23
CA LYS A 35 -11.37 -1.61 2.60
C LYS A 35 -11.14 -3.13 2.62
N GLN A 36 -12.01 -3.90 1.97
CA GLN A 36 -11.88 -5.35 1.88
C GLN A 36 -10.56 -5.77 1.21
N TYR A 37 -10.17 -5.05 0.15
CA TYR A 37 -8.91 -5.30 -0.53
C TYR A 37 -7.68 -5.01 0.36
N ALA A 38 -7.68 -3.88 1.07
CA ALA A 38 -6.60 -3.55 2.01
C ALA A 38 -6.50 -4.60 3.14
N GLN A 39 -7.63 -5.06 3.68
CA GLN A 39 -7.66 -6.13 4.69
C GLN A 39 -7.02 -7.41 4.16
N ALA A 40 -7.40 -7.85 2.95
CA ALA A 40 -6.83 -9.05 2.34
C ALA A 40 -5.31 -8.94 2.11
N LEU A 41 -4.82 -7.77 1.68
CA LEU A 41 -3.39 -7.53 1.52
C LEU A 41 -2.64 -7.58 2.85
N THR A 42 -3.20 -6.95 3.90
CA THR A 42 -2.64 -7.00 5.24
C THR A 42 -2.58 -8.42 5.78
N GLU A 43 -3.65 -9.21 5.64
CA GLU A 43 -3.69 -10.62 6.07
C GLU A 43 -2.63 -11.47 5.38
N VAL A 44 -2.47 -11.33 4.05
CA VAL A 44 -1.43 -12.03 3.29
C VAL A 44 -0.05 -11.61 3.79
N THR A 45 0.16 -10.32 4.04
CA THR A 45 1.46 -9.79 4.49
C THR A 45 1.84 -10.34 5.86
N ILE A 46 0.92 -10.31 6.83
CA ILE A 46 1.12 -10.90 8.17
C ILE A 46 1.45 -12.38 8.05
N ARG A 47 0.64 -13.13 7.29
CA ARG A 47 0.79 -14.59 7.13
C ARG A 47 2.12 -14.97 6.48
N THR A 48 2.61 -14.18 5.52
CA THR A 48 3.79 -14.53 4.71
C THR A 48 5.09 -13.96 5.27
N LEU A 49 5.06 -12.77 5.85
CA LEU A 49 6.25 -12.07 6.35
C LEU A 49 6.41 -12.16 7.87
N GLY A 50 5.39 -12.62 8.61
CA GLY A 50 5.46 -12.81 10.05
C GLY A 50 5.52 -11.50 10.84
N VAL A 51 5.03 -10.40 10.27
CA VAL A 51 4.99 -9.07 10.89
C VAL A 51 3.66 -8.86 11.62
N PRO A 52 3.63 -8.04 12.69
CA PRO A 52 2.38 -7.72 13.36
C PRO A 52 1.47 -6.84 12.48
N PRO A 53 0.14 -6.88 12.65
CA PRO A 53 -0.79 -6.15 11.79
C PRO A 53 -0.55 -4.64 11.74
N GLU A 54 -0.20 -4.03 12.87
CA GLU A 54 0.08 -2.59 13.00
C GLU A 54 1.34 -2.13 12.26
N ALA A 55 2.17 -3.06 11.78
CA ALA A 55 3.35 -2.76 10.98
C ALA A 55 3.06 -2.66 9.47
N VAL A 56 1.86 -3.02 9.02
CA VAL A 56 1.52 -3.09 7.59
C VAL A 56 0.72 -1.86 7.17
N ASP A 57 1.32 -1.03 6.32
CA ASP A 57 0.65 0.11 5.69
C ASP A 57 0.26 -0.23 4.25
N VAL A 58 -1.00 0.06 3.88
CA VAL A 58 -1.49 -0.06 2.49
C VAL A 58 -1.94 1.30 1.98
N LEU A 59 -1.24 1.82 0.98
CA LEU A 59 -1.55 3.08 0.34
C LEU A 59 -2.18 2.79 -1.03
N ILE A 60 -3.44 3.22 -1.20
CA ILE A 60 -4.16 3.07 -2.47
C ILE A 60 -4.20 4.42 -3.17
N THR A 61 -3.63 4.47 -4.38
CA THR A 61 -3.70 5.61 -5.28
C THR A 61 -4.62 5.27 -6.45
N GLU A 62 -5.70 6.04 -6.58
CA GLU A 62 -6.62 5.92 -7.72
C GLU A 62 -6.19 6.86 -8.85
N ILE A 63 -6.11 6.30 -10.05
CA ILE A 63 -5.70 6.99 -11.27
C ILE A 63 -6.91 7.06 -12.19
N LYS A 64 -7.22 8.25 -12.70
CA LYS A 64 -8.29 8.42 -13.68
C LYS A 64 -7.94 7.71 -14.96
N ARG A 65 -8.94 7.19 -15.67
CA ARG A 65 -8.72 6.46 -16.93
C ARG A 65 -7.97 7.28 -17.99
N GLN A 66 -8.17 8.58 -18.00
CA GLN A 66 -7.49 9.52 -18.92
C GLN A 66 -6.01 9.74 -18.58
N ASP A 67 -5.60 9.49 -17.33
CA ASP A 67 -4.25 9.73 -16.83
C ASP A 67 -3.40 8.45 -16.85
N TRP A 68 -4.01 7.28 -17.11
CA TRP A 68 -3.32 6.00 -17.24
C TRP A 68 -3.03 5.70 -18.72
N PHE A 69 -1.76 5.71 -19.14
CA PHE A 69 -1.38 5.47 -20.54
C PHE A 69 -0.74 4.09 -20.73
N ILE A 70 -1.07 3.42 -21.84
CA ILE A 70 -0.39 2.19 -22.28
C ILE A 70 0.02 2.39 -23.74
N ALA A 71 1.32 2.30 -24.02
CA ALA A 71 1.90 2.57 -25.34
C ALA A 71 1.45 3.94 -25.93
N GLY A 72 1.37 4.97 -25.08
CA GLY A 72 0.98 6.32 -25.48
C GLY A 72 -0.53 6.55 -25.64
N VAL A 73 -1.37 5.53 -25.45
CA VAL A 73 -2.84 5.64 -25.55
C VAL A 73 -3.46 5.66 -24.15
N PRO A 74 -4.28 6.66 -23.79
CA PRO A 74 -4.92 6.69 -22.49
C PRO A 74 -5.94 5.56 -22.34
N PHE A 75 -6.10 5.06 -21.13
CA PHE A 75 -6.98 3.93 -20.83
C PHE A 75 -8.47 4.27 -21.05
N SER A 76 -8.81 5.56 -21.06
CA SER A 76 -10.13 6.06 -21.46
C SER A 76 -10.50 5.75 -22.92
N GLU A 77 -9.51 5.57 -23.81
CA GLU A 77 -9.72 5.28 -25.23
C GLU A 77 -9.75 3.77 -25.54
N LYS A 78 -9.43 2.92 -24.55
CA LYS A 78 -9.58 1.47 -24.69
C LYS A 78 -11.06 1.11 -24.58
N LYS A 79 -11.62 0.53 -25.65
CA LYS A 79 -12.96 -0.08 -25.70
C LYS A 79 -13.07 -1.28 -24.77
#